data_AF-A0A368GEC3-F1
#
_entry.id   AF-A0A368GEC3-F1
#
_cell.length_a   1.000
_cell.length_b   1.000
_cell.length_c   1.000
_cell.angle_alpha   90.00
_cell.angle_beta   90.00
_cell.angle_gamma   90.00
#
_symmetry.space_group_name_H-M   'P 1'
#
loop_
_entity.id
_entity.type
_entity.pdbx_description
1 polymer ?
#
loop_
_entity_poly.entity_id
_entity_poly.type
_entity_poly.pdbx_seq_one_letter_code
_entity_poly.pdbx_strand_id
1 'polypeptide(L)'
;MRNCAPRGPPTVIAVPLSTVEAIKLDLPRTFPNNRYLQTERSRNALGRILYCLAQHVPSVGYCQGLNFVAGVILLVVKDESKAADLLIQMVKRRQDYYSETMSGLRRDTRVLQKILT
;
A
#
# COMPACT_ATOMS: atom_id res chain seq x y z
N MET A 1 -1.34 -21.78 1.23
CA MET A 1 -1.94 -20.44 1.00
C MET A 1 -3.22 -20.32 1.83
N ARG A 2 -3.14 -20.11 3.14
CA ARG A 2 -4.32 -19.86 3.97
C ARG A 2 -3.97 -18.89 5.10
N ASN A 3 -4.83 -17.90 5.28
CA ASN A 3 -4.99 -16.97 6.42
C ASN A 3 -4.37 -15.56 6.33
N CYS A 4 -4.78 -14.78 5.32
CA CYS A 4 -5.22 -13.40 5.57
C CYS A 4 -6.75 -13.43 5.66
N ALA A 5 -7.32 -13.60 6.85
CA ALA A 5 -8.76 -13.54 7.02
C ALA A 5 -9.14 -12.16 7.59
N PRO A 6 -9.71 -11.24 6.81
CA PRO A 6 -10.36 -10.07 7.37
C PRO A 6 -11.59 -10.54 8.17
N ARG A 7 -11.80 -9.96 9.36
CA ARG A 7 -13.03 -10.18 10.13
C ARG A 7 -14.18 -9.52 9.38
N GLY A 8 -14.96 -10.31 8.65
CA GLY A 8 -16.15 -9.90 7.89
C GLY A 8 -16.37 -10.79 6.66
N PRO A 9 -17.59 -10.90 6.11
CA PRO A 9 -17.82 -11.64 4.88
C PRO A 9 -16.93 -11.06 3.76
N PRO A 10 -16.17 -11.88 3.01
CA PRO A 10 -15.24 -11.36 2.03
C PRO A 10 -16.02 -10.87 0.81
N THR A 11 -16.26 -9.56 0.73
CA THR A 11 -16.55 -8.93 -0.56
C THR A 11 -15.24 -8.92 -1.34
N VAL A 12 -14.94 -10.01 -2.05
CA VAL A 12 -13.74 -10.12 -2.88
C VAL A 12 -13.96 -9.24 -4.12
N ILE A 13 -13.53 -7.98 -4.02
CA ILE A 13 -13.56 -7.05 -5.15
C ILE A 13 -12.39 -7.41 -6.07
N ALA A 14 -12.69 -7.58 -7.36
CA ALA A 14 -11.67 -7.83 -8.38
C ALA A 14 -10.80 -6.57 -8.56
N VAL A 15 -9.48 -6.74 -8.43
CA VAL A 15 -8.52 -5.64 -8.64
C VAL A 15 -8.30 -5.45 -10.15
N PRO A 16 -8.37 -4.22 -10.69
CA PRO A 16 -8.12 -3.95 -12.10
C PRO A 16 -6.71 -4.41 -12.54
N LEU A 17 -6.59 -4.89 -13.78
CA LEU A 17 -5.29 -5.34 -14.33
C LEU A 17 -4.25 -4.22 -14.32
N SER A 18 -4.65 -2.99 -14.62
CA SER A 18 -3.78 -1.80 -14.56
C SER A 18 -3.17 -1.57 -13.18
N THR A 19 -3.93 -1.84 -12.12
CA THR A 19 -3.44 -1.76 -10.73
C THR A 19 -2.40 -2.85 -10.47
N VAL A 20 -2.64 -4.07 -10.95
CA VAL A 20 -1.69 -5.18 -10.80
C VAL A 20 -0.39 -4.89 -11.55
N GLU A 21 -0.46 -4.32 -12.74
CA GLU A 21 0.70 -3.92 -13.55
C GLU A 21 1.51 -2.81 -12.87
N ALA A 22 0.83 -1.79 -12.34
CA ALA A 22 1.47 -0.71 -11.57
C ALA A 22 2.21 -1.26 -10.33
N ILE A 23 1.59 -2.17 -9.58
CA ILE A 23 2.25 -2.83 -8.44
C ILE A 23 3.50 -3.58 -8.92
N LYS A 24 3.39 -4.39 -9.98
CA LYS A 24 4.52 -5.17 -10.53
C LYS A 24 5.69 -4.30 -10.97
N LEU A 25 5.41 -3.15 -11.58
CA LEU A 25 6.42 -2.18 -12.00
C LEU A 25 7.19 -1.61 -10.80
N ASP A 26 6.53 -1.50 -9.64
CA ASP A 26 7.09 -0.87 -8.45
C ASP A 26 7.91 -1.82 -7.57
N LEU A 27 7.61 -3.12 -7.60
CA LEU A 27 8.33 -4.12 -6.80
C LEU A 27 9.87 -4.09 -6.98
N PRO A 28 10.44 -4.12 -8.20
CA PRO A 28 11.90 -4.16 -8.37
C PRO A 28 12.58 -2.87 -7.92
N ARG A 29 11.90 -1.72 -8.00
CA ARG A 29 12.42 -0.41 -7.58
C ARG A 29 12.20 -0.09 -6.09
N THR A 30 11.54 -0.97 -5.35
CA THR A 30 11.27 -0.77 -3.92
C THR A 30 12.46 -1.20 -3.07
N PHE A 31 13.17 -0.23 -2.50
CA PHE A 31 14.39 -0.44 -1.68
C PHE A 31 15.40 -1.40 -2.34
N PRO A 32 15.98 -1.04 -3.51
CA PRO A 32 16.83 -1.92 -4.30
C PRO A 32 18.08 -2.42 -3.55
N ASN A 33 18.56 -1.65 -2.57
CA ASN A 33 19.76 -1.98 -1.81
C ASN A 33 19.46 -2.75 -0.50
N ASN A 34 18.19 -3.06 -0.21
CA ASN A 34 17.82 -3.76 1.02
C ASN A 34 17.83 -5.28 0.81
N ARG A 35 18.78 -5.98 1.46
CA ARG A 35 18.96 -7.43 1.31
C ARG A 35 17.70 -8.26 1.61
N TYR A 36 16.90 -7.87 2.60
CA TYR A 36 15.67 -8.59 2.96
C TYR A 36 14.59 -8.42 1.88
N LEU A 37 14.33 -7.16 1.48
CA LEU A 37 13.29 -6.86 0.50
C LEU A 37 13.63 -7.29 -0.92
N GLN A 38 14.89 -7.51 -1.26
CA GLN A 38 15.28 -8.04 -2.57
C GLN A 38 15.11 -9.56 -2.71
N THR A 39 14.88 -10.29 -1.61
CA THR A 39 14.53 -11.71 -1.68
C THR A 39 13.22 -11.91 -2.45
N GLU A 40 13.15 -12.95 -3.29
CA GLU A 40 11.93 -13.26 -4.04
C GLU A 40 10.72 -13.44 -3.11
N ARG A 41 10.92 -14.11 -1.97
CA ARG A 41 9.90 -14.27 -0.93
C ARG A 41 9.32 -12.94 -0.46
N SER A 42 10.18 -11.97 -0.13
CA SER A 42 9.74 -10.68 0.40
C SER A 42 9.15 -9.78 -0.68
N ARG A 43 9.67 -9.82 -1.93
CA ARG A 43 9.06 -9.12 -3.08
C ARG A 43 7.66 -9.63 -3.38
N ASN A 44 7.48 -10.95 -3.35
CA ASN A 44 6.18 -11.57 -3.56
C ASN A 44 5.20 -11.25 -2.40
N ALA A 45 5.69 -11.22 -1.16
CA ALA A 45 4.90 -10.79 -0.01
C ALA A 45 4.47 -9.32 -0.13
N LEU A 46 5.39 -8.44 -0.52
CA LEU A 46 5.11 -7.02 -0.77
C LEU A 46 4.04 -6.83 -1.86
N GLY A 47 4.12 -7.58 -2.96
CA GLY A 47 3.11 -7.56 -4.02
C GLY A 47 1.73 -7.99 -3.52
N ARG A 48 1.65 -9.05 -2.70
CA ARG A 48 0.39 -9.50 -2.09
C ARG A 48 -0.18 -8.51 -1.09
N ILE A 49 0.66 -7.85 -0.30
CA ILE A 49 0.24 -6.77 0.62
C ILE A 49 -0.41 -5.62 -0.16
N LEU A 50 0.22 -5.15 -1.23
CA LEU A 50 -0.30 -4.07 -2.06
C LEU A 50 -1.57 -4.47 -2.82
N TYR A 51 -1.64 -5.70 -3.30
CA TYR A 51 -2.86 -6.25 -3.90
C TYR A 51 -4.00 -6.31 -2.88
N CYS A 52 -3.72 -6.78 -1.66
CA CYS A 52 -4.68 -6.83 -0.56
C CYS A 52 -5.20 -5.42 -0.22
N LEU A 53 -4.33 -4.41 -0.21
CA LEU A 53 -4.76 -3.02 -0.05
C LEU A 53 -5.77 -2.61 -1.13
N ALA A 54 -5.47 -2.84 -2.40
CA ALA A 54 -6.34 -2.47 -3.51
C ALA A 54 -7.70 -3.17 -3.45
N GLN A 55 -7.75 -4.40 -2.93
CA GLN A 55 -9.01 -5.13 -2.68
C GLN A 55 -9.84 -4.51 -1.56
N HIS A 56 -9.20 -4.10 -0.46
CA HIS A 56 -9.89 -3.66 0.76
C HIS A 56 -10.19 -2.16 0.78
N VAL A 57 -9.55 -1.37 -0.09
CA VAL A 57 -9.79 0.07 -0.26
C VAL A 57 -9.90 0.42 -1.76
N PRO A 58 -10.96 -0.03 -2.46
CA PRO A 58 -11.09 0.16 -3.92
C PRO A 58 -11.15 1.63 -4.36
N SER A 59 -11.62 2.52 -3.49
CA SER A 59 -11.65 3.98 -3.73
C SER A 59 -10.26 4.58 -3.92
N VAL A 60 -9.23 3.94 -3.37
CA VAL A 60 -7.83 4.30 -3.52
C VAL A 60 -7.15 3.39 -4.54
N GLY A 61 -7.46 2.09 -4.53
CA GLY A 61 -6.78 1.09 -5.35
C GLY A 61 -5.29 1.03 -4.98
N TYR A 62 -4.43 1.46 -5.91
CA TYR A 62 -2.99 1.60 -5.70
C TYR A 62 -2.51 3.00 -6.09
N CYS A 63 -2.10 3.77 -5.09
CA CYS A 63 -1.41 5.04 -5.28
C CYS A 63 0.12 4.79 -5.32
N GLN A 64 0.79 5.29 -6.36
CA GLN A 64 2.25 5.16 -6.50
C GLN A 64 2.96 5.75 -5.27
N GLY A 65 3.92 5.00 -4.73
CA GLY A 65 4.63 5.36 -3.49
C GLY A 65 4.20 4.51 -2.28
N LEU A 66 3.00 3.90 -2.31
CA LEU A 66 2.56 2.99 -1.25
C LEU A 66 3.42 1.73 -1.13
N ASN A 67 4.12 1.33 -2.20
CA ASN A 67 5.13 0.29 -2.18
C ASN A 67 6.24 0.54 -1.15
N PHE A 68 6.69 1.79 -0.98
CA PHE A 68 7.71 2.13 0.00
C PHE A 68 7.15 2.08 1.43
N VAL A 69 5.93 2.56 1.64
CA VAL A 69 5.25 2.48 2.95
C VAL A 69 5.06 1.02 3.35
N ALA A 70 4.54 0.20 2.44
CA ALA A 70 4.37 -1.24 2.64
C ALA A 70 5.71 -1.94 2.89
N GLY A 71 6.77 -1.55 2.18
CA GLY A 71 8.13 -2.08 2.37
C GLY A 71 8.68 -1.79 3.76
N VAL A 72 8.51 -0.57 4.28
CA VAL A 72 8.92 -0.20 5.66
C VAL A 72 8.13 -1.01 6.68
N ILE A 73 6.81 -1.10 6.53
CA ILE A 73 5.96 -1.88 7.42
C ILE A 73 6.41 -3.35 7.42
N LEU A 74 6.62 -3.95 6.26
CA LEU A 74 7.05 -5.35 6.13
C LEU A 74 8.44 -5.58 6.74
N LEU A 75 9.36 -4.63 6.65
CA LEU A 75 10.69 -4.70 7.27
C LEU A 75 10.62 -4.73 8.80
N VAL A 76 9.72 -3.95 9.39
CA VAL A 76 9.55 -3.84 10.84
C VAL A 76 8.77 -5.03 11.39
N VAL A 77 7.63 -5.34 10.77
CA VAL A 77 6.67 -6.33 11.27
C VAL A 77 7.10 -7.76 10.93
N LYS A 78 7.77 -7.97 9.79
CA LYS A 78 8.23 -9.28 9.28
C LYS A 78 7.13 -10.35 9.18
N ASP A 79 5.88 -9.92 9.10
CA ASP A 79 4.69 -10.75 8.94
C ASP A 79 3.79 -10.11 7.87
N GLU A 80 3.46 -10.86 6.83
CA GLU A 80 2.75 -10.37 5.66
C GLU A 80 1.32 -9.93 5.99
N SER A 81 0.59 -10.72 6.78
CA SER A 81 -0.81 -10.46 7.12
C SER A 81 -0.93 -9.23 8.01
N LYS A 82 -0.09 -9.13 9.04
CA LYS A 82 -0.06 -7.95 9.93
C LYS A 82 0.38 -6.70 9.18
N ALA A 83 1.32 -6.82 8.24
CA ALA A 83 1.76 -5.71 7.41
C ALA A 83 0.63 -5.20 6.50
N ALA A 84 -0.12 -6.11 5.87
CA ALA A 84 -1.29 -5.75 5.07
C ALA A 84 -2.38 -5.08 5.92
N ASP A 85 -2.73 -5.65 7.07
CA ASP A 85 -3.75 -5.10 7.97
C ASP A 85 -3.39 -3.70 8.45
N LEU A 86 -2.11 -3.47 8.79
CA LEU A 86 -1.64 -2.15 9.22
C LEU A 86 -1.73 -1.12 8.09
N LEU A 87 -1.25 -1.48 6.88
CA LEU A 87 -1.30 -0.61 5.72
C LEU A 87 -2.75 -0.25 5.37
N ILE A 88 -3.66 -1.23 5.33
CA ILE A 88 -5.08 -1.03 5.06
C ILE A 88 -5.70 -0.08 6.07
N GLN A 89 -5.47 -0.29 7.38
CA GLN A 89 -6.01 0.59 8.41
C GLN A 89 -5.46 2.02 8.30
N MET A 90 -4.18 2.18 7.95
CA MET A 90 -3.56 3.49 7.78
C MET A 90 -4.16 4.25 6.58
N VAL A 91 -4.31 3.59 5.44
CA VAL A 91 -4.91 4.19 4.23
C VAL A 91 -6.41 4.47 4.45
N LYS A 92 -7.15 3.57 5.11
CA LYS A 92 -8.57 3.80 5.42
C LYS A 92 -8.82 5.06 6.25
N ARG A 93 -7.89 5.44 7.13
CA ARG A 93 -7.99 6.65 7.95
C ARG A 93 -7.69 7.94 7.17
N ARG A 94 -7.01 7.86 6.03
CA ARG A 94 -6.57 9.00 5.22
C ARG A 94 -6.77 8.72 3.72
N GLN A 95 -7.98 8.30 3.32
CA GLN A 95 -8.25 7.98 1.91
C GLN A 95 -8.10 9.20 1.00
N ASP A 96 -8.41 10.39 1.52
CA ASP A 96 -8.27 11.69 0.86
C ASP A 96 -6.83 12.05 0.49
N TYR A 97 -5.84 11.41 1.12
CA TYR A 97 -4.42 11.56 0.78
C TYR A 97 -4.00 10.75 -0.44
N TYR A 98 -4.66 9.62 -0.67
CA TYR A 98 -4.26 8.63 -1.68
C TYR A 98 -5.29 8.47 -2.81
N SER A 99 -6.40 9.22 -2.75
CA SER A 99 -7.39 9.29 -3.83
C SER A 99 -6.81 9.98 -5.07
N GLU A 100 -7.49 9.84 -6.22
CA GLU A 100 -7.07 10.46 -7.49
C GLU A 100 -6.88 11.99 -7.38
N THR A 101 -7.68 12.66 -6.55
CA THR A 101 -7.59 14.12 -6.38
C THR A 101 -6.55 14.55 -5.35
N MET A 102 -6.08 13.61 -4.52
CA MET A 102 -5.17 13.82 -3.39
C MET A 102 -5.57 15.04 -2.54
N SER A 103 -6.87 15.24 -2.33
CA SER A 103 -7.42 16.47 -1.75
C SER A 103 -6.86 16.78 -0.36
N GLY A 104 -6.66 15.75 0.47
CA GLY A 104 -6.06 15.87 1.80
C GLY A 104 -4.62 16.31 1.75
N LEU A 105 -3.81 15.67 0.90
CA LEU A 105 -2.41 16.04 0.71
C LEU A 105 -2.28 17.47 0.20
N ARG A 106 -3.09 17.86 -0.81
CA ARG A 106 -3.08 19.21 -1.36
C ARG A 106 -3.48 20.26 -0.32
N ARG A 107 -4.43 19.95 0.56
CA ARG A 107 -4.82 20.83 1.67
C ARG A 107 -3.64 21.07 2.60
N ASP A 108 -2.99 20.01 3.05
CA ASP A 108 -1.93 20.12 4.06
C ASP A 108 -0.64 20.71 3.48
N THR A 109 -0.33 20.46 2.20
CA THR A 109 0.76 21.15 1.49
C THR A 109 0.53 22.67 1.45
N ARG A 110 -0.72 23.14 1.23
CA ARG A 110 -1.02 24.59 1.26
C ARG A 110 -0.86 25.18 2.66
N VAL A 111 -1.23 24.44 3.71
CA VAL A 111 -1.01 24.87 5.09
C VAL A 111 0.49 24.95 5.37
N LEU A 112 1.26 23.94 4.98
CA LEU A 112 2.71 23.95 5.11
C LEU A 112 3.36 25.14 4.39
N GLN A 113 2.94 25.43 3.16
CA GLN A 113 3.39 26.61 2.42
C GLN A 113 3.17 27.89 3.24
N LYS A 114 1.97 28.10 3.78
CA LYS A 114 1.65 29.26 4.63
C LYS A 114 2.43 29.34 5.95
N ILE A 115 3.00 28.23 6.43
CA ILE A 115 3.86 28.23 7.63
C ILE A 115 5.29 28.62 7.26
N LEU A 116 5.71 28.29 6.04
CA LEU A 116 7.06 28.55 5.53
C LEU A 116 7.21 29.91 4.82
N THR A 117 6.10 30.63 4.59
CA THR A 117 6.07 31.99 4.00
C THR A 117 5.47 32.95 5.00
#